data_AF-A0A2S5D2X3-F1
#
_entry.id   AF-A0A2S5D2X3-F1
#
_cell.length_a   1.000
_cell.length_b   1.000
_cell.length_c   1.000
_cell.angle_alpha   90.00
_cell.angle_beta   90.00
_cell.angle_gamma   90.00
#
_symmetry.space_group_name_H-M   'P 1'
#
loop_
_entity.id
_entity.type
_entity.pdbx_description
1 polymer ?
#
loop_
_entity_poly.entity_id
_entity_poly.type
_entity_poly.pdbx_seq_one_letter_code
_entity_poly.pdbx_strand_id
1 'polypeptide(L)'
;MLIGMLEQKLGVDNLAQYIEEEKMISPRGWEEEMDVYKGATFNLGHQLTQMLTFRPHNKFEELDHCWLVGGGTHPGSGLPIILESARITANGILRKEKMTEFAVKPLPKVELFDPKMPKGHGNGIDVVQI
;
A
#
# COMPACT_ATOMS: atom_id res chain seq x y z
N MET A 1 -15.52 -24.63 -6.76
CA MET A 1 -15.38 -23.42 -5.92
C MET A 1 -13.93 -22.96 -6.04
N LEU A 2 -13.66 -21.67 -6.28
CA LEU A 2 -12.39 -21.01 -6.69
C LEU A 2 -11.42 -21.78 -7.61
N ILE A 3 -10.78 -22.86 -7.15
CA ILE A 3 -9.84 -23.69 -7.94
C ILE A 3 -10.50 -24.14 -9.24
N GLY A 4 -11.71 -24.70 -9.19
CA GLY A 4 -12.43 -25.10 -10.41
C GLY A 4 -12.78 -23.93 -11.34
N MET A 5 -12.90 -22.70 -10.83
CA MET A 5 -13.07 -21.52 -11.69
C MET A 5 -11.76 -21.12 -12.37
N LEU A 6 -10.63 -21.29 -11.69
CA LEU A 6 -9.30 -21.04 -12.24
C LEU A 6 -8.97 -22.07 -13.32
N GLU A 7 -9.21 -23.36 -13.07
CA GLU A 7 -9.06 -24.45 -14.04
C GLU A 7 -9.82 -24.15 -15.34
N GLN A 8 -11.11 -23.81 -15.22
CA GLN A 8 -11.94 -23.45 -16.37
C GLN A 8 -11.43 -22.21 -17.13
N LYS A 9 -11.01 -21.15 -16.41
CA LYS A 9 -10.58 -19.90 -17.03
C LYS A 9 -9.20 -19.99 -17.66
N LEU A 10 -8.32 -20.82 -17.12
CA LEU A 10 -6.94 -20.98 -17.57
C LEU A 10 -6.77 -22.16 -18.53
N GLY A 11 -7.77 -23.05 -18.65
CA GLY A 11 -7.71 -24.23 -19.51
C GLY A 11 -6.72 -25.27 -18.99
N VAL A 12 -6.61 -25.39 -17.66
CA VAL A 12 -5.71 -26.34 -16.99
C VAL A 12 -6.53 -27.28 -16.13
N ASP A 13 -6.06 -28.52 -16.00
CA ASP A 13 -6.74 -29.56 -15.24
C ASP A 13 -5.96 -29.95 -13.98
N ASN A 14 -6.68 -30.43 -12.96
CA ASN A 14 -6.14 -30.99 -11.73
C ASN A 14 -5.22 -30.02 -10.96
N LEU A 15 -5.51 -28.71 -10.98
CA LEU A 15 -4.72 -27.68 -10.30
C LEU A 15 -4.57 -27.97 -8.80
N ALA A 16 -5.60 -28.56 -8.18
CA ALA A 16 -5.58 -28.94 -6.76
C ALA A 16 -4.46 -29.93 -6.41
N GLN A 17 -4.02 -30.78 -7.35
CA GLN A 17 -2.99 -31.79 -7.09
C GLN A 17 -1.58 -31.20 -6.93
N TYR A 18 -1.40 -29.95 -7.37
CA TYR A 18 -0.12 -29.23 -7.32
C TYR A 18 -0.03 -28.26 -6.12
N ILE A 19 -1.06 -28.19 -5.28
CA ILE A 19 -1.05 -27.37 -4.07
C ILE A 19 -0.32 -28.13 -2.97
N GLU A 20 0.84 -27.62 -2.55
CA GLU A 20 1.62 -28.17 -1.43
C GLU A 20 1.16 -27.58 -0.09
N GLU A 21 0.81 -26.30 -0.09
CA GLU A 21 0.44 -25.54 1.11
C GLU A 21 -0.73 -24.59 0.80
N GLU A 22 -1.63 -24.43 1.75
CA GLU A 22 -2.75 -23.50 1.65
C GLU A 22 -2.84 -22.63 2.91
N LYS A 23 -2.99 -21.31 2.72
CA LYS A 23 -3.33 -20.39 3.79
C LYS A 23 -4.54 -19.55 3.38
N MET A 24 -5.62 -19.67 4.13
CA MET A 24 -6.78 -18.79 4.01
C MET A 24 -6.70 -17.65 5.02
N ILE A 25 -6.80 -16.42 4.53
CA ILE A 25 -6.98 -15.24 5.37
C ILE A 25 -8.35 -14.65 5.04
N SER A 26 -9.26 -14.73 6.00
CA SER A 26 -10.63 -14.19 5.86
C SER A 26 -10.70 -12.75 6.41
N PRO A 27 -11.75 -11.98 6.10
CA PRO A 27 -11.98 -10.68 6.76
C PRO A 27 -11.99 -10.78 8.30
N ARG A 28 -12.52 -11.90 8.82
CA ARG A 28 -12.48 -12.20 10.25
C ARG A 28 -11.04 -12.42 10.75
N GLY A 29 -10.23 -13.17 9.99
CA GLY A 29 -8.81 -13.36 10.31
C GLY A 29 -8.03 -12.03 10.30
N TRP A 30 -8.31 -11.14 9.35
CA TRP A 30 -7.74 -9.79 9.36
C TRP A 30 -8.10 -9.00 10.62
N GLU A 31 -9.34 -9.10 11.09
CA GLU A 31 -9.81 -8.42 12.29
C GLU A 31 -9.27 -9.03 13.58
N GLU A 32 -9.31 -10.35 13.72
CA GLU A 32 -8.95 -11.05 14.96
C GLU A 32 -7.44 -11.29 15.11
N GLU A 33 -6.70 -11.46 14.01
CA GLU A 33 -5.27 -11.84 14.04
C GLU A 33 -4.33 -10.67 13.70
N MET A 34 -4.82 -9.63 13.03
CA MET A 34 -3.99 -8.55 12.48
C MET A 34 -4.48 -7.14 12.83
N ASP A 35 -5.43 -7.03 13.77
CA ASP A 35 -6.01 -5.76 14.26
C ASP A 35 -6.58 -4.85 13.14
N VAL A 36 -7.01 -5.46 12.04
CA VAL A 36 -7.64 -4.73 10.93
C VAL A 36 -9.14 -4.64 11.19
N TYR A 37 -9.60 -3.53 11.77
CA TYR A 37 -11.01 -3.31 12.09
C TYR A 37 -11.94 -3.67 10.92
N LYS A 38 -12.96 -4.51 11.18
CA LYS A 38 -13.90 -5.05 10.18
C LYS A 38 -13.27 -5.82 9.00
N GLY A 39 -12.01 -6.23 9.12
CA GLY A 39 -11.24 -6.83 8.03
C GLY A 39 -10.98 -5.90 6.84
N ALA A 40 -11.14 -4.58 7.03
CA ALA A 40 -11.00 -3.58 5.99
C ALA A 40 -9.52 -3.26 5.70
N THR A 41 -8.87 -4.07 4.85
CA THR A 41 -7.44 -3.93 4.51
C THR A 41 -7.08 -2.58 3.86
N PHE A 42 -8.06 -1.87 3.31
CA PHE A 42 -7.92 -0.51 2.76
C PHE A 42 -8.57 0.58 3.63
N ASN A 43 -8.94 0.24 4.87
CA ASN A 43 -9.54 1.14 5.86
C ASN A 43 -10.88 1.74 5.37
N LEU A 44 -11.07 3.07 5.47
CA LEU A 44 -12.28 3.77 5.00
C LEU A 44 -12.60 3.47 3.52
N GLY A 45 -13.90 3.36 3.21
CA GLY A 45 -14.40 3.06 1.88
C GLY A 45 -14.17 4.17 0.85
N HIS A 46 -14.41 3.84 -0.42
CA HIS A 46 -14.23 4.75 -1.57
C HIS A 46 -15.50 5.52 -1.94
N GLN A 47 -16.24 5.97 -0.93
CA GLN A 47 -17.34 6.91 -1.11
C GLN A 47 -16.80 8.34 -0.98
N LEU A 48 -17.41 9.30 -1.69
CA LEU A 48 -16.91 10.68 -1.76
C LEU A 48 -16.67 11.31 -0.38
N THR A 49 -17.53 11.01 0.59
CA THR A 49 -17.44 11.51 1.98
C THR A 49 -16.34 10.85 2.82
N GLN A 50 -15.63 9.84 2.30
CA GLN A 50 -14.56 9.10 2.98
C GLN A 50 -13.23 9.16 2.23
N MET A 51 -13.09 10.11 1.30
CA MET A 51 -11.90 10.26 0.46
C MET A 51 -11.22 11.61 0.66
N LEU A 52 -9.92 11.66 0.35
CA LEU A 52 -9.10 12.87 0.26
C LEU A 52 -9.17 13.73 1.54
N THR A 53 -9.62 14.98 1.43
CA THR A 53 -9.73 15.95 2.53
C THR A 53 -10.75 15.55 3.60
N PHE A 54 -11.70 14.67 3.28
CA PHE A 54 -12.70 14.20 4.26
C PHE A 54 -12.18 13.06 5.14
N ARG A 55 -10.93 12.64 4.95
CA ARG A 55 -10.27 11.66 5.83
C ARG A 55 -9.75 12.36 7.10
N PRO A 56 -9.63 11.63 8.22
CA PRO A 56 -8.93 12.13 9.40
C PRO A 56 -7.55 12.66 9.03
N HIS A 57 -7.23 13.86 9.51
CA HIS A 57 -5.96 14.53 9.22
C HIS A 57 -4.83 13.98 10.10
N ASN A 58 -3.59 14.14 9.62
CA ASN A 58 -2.40 13.63 10.28
C ASN A 58 -2.18 14.23 11.68
N LYS A 59 -2.46 15.53 11.89
CA LYS A 59 -2.50 16.09 13.24
C LYS A 59 -3.88 15.81 13.82
N PHE A 60 -3.94 15.09 14.94
CA PHE A 60 -5.20 14.83 15.61
C PHE A 60 -5.77 16.13 16.18
N GLU A 61 -7.07 16.37 16.02
CA GLU A 61 -7.68 17.67 16.31
C GLU A 61 -7.87 17.88 17.81
N GLU A 62 -8.06 16.79 18.56
CA GLU A 62 -8.43 16.80 19.97
C GLU A 62 -7.21 16.73 20.92
N LEU A 63 -6.03 16.31 20.43
CA LEU A 63 -4.83 16.14 21.26
C LEU A 63 -3.59 16.72 20.58
N ASP A 64 -2.97 17.72 21.22
CA ASP A 64 -1.83 18.46 20.67
C ASP A 64 -0.56 17.65 20.37
N HIS A 65 -0.41 16.50 21.03
CA HIS A 65 0.75 15.62 20.92
C HIS A 65 0.40 14.27 20.28
N CYS A 66 -0.76 14.17 19.62
CA CYS A 66 -1.19 12.96 18.91
C CYS A 66 -1.18 13.19 17.41
N TRP A 67 -0.66 12.21 16.67
CA TRP A 67 -0.63 12.22 15.22
C TRP A 67 -1.13 10.89 14.67
N LEU A 68 -1.91 10.95 13.60
CA LEU A 68 -2.40 9.81 12.85
C LEU A 68 -1.49 9.57 11.64
N VAL A 69 -1.34 8.32 11.24
CA VAL A 69 -0.55 7.91 10.08
C VAL A 69 -1.10 6.60 9.50
N GLY A 70 -1.04 6.47 8.17
CA GLY A 70 -1.32 5.23 7.47
C GLY A 70 -2.58 5.28 6.60
N GLY A 71 -3.10 4.11 6.24
CA GLY A 71 -4.10 3.96 5.17
C GLY A 71 -5.49 4.50 5.49
N GLY A 72 -5.80 4.76 6.77
CA GLY A 72 -7.05 5.40 7.21
C GLY A 72 -6.95 6.92 7.35
N THR A 73 -5.74 7.45 7.32
CA THR A 73 -5.44 8.87 7.49
C THR A 73 -5.31 9.53 6.12
N HIS A 74 -5.44 10.86 6.06
CA HIS A 74 -5.04 11.62 4.89
C HIS A 74 -3.60 11.23 4.44
N PRO A 75 -3.35 11.04 3.13
CA PRO A 75 -4.24 11.26 1.99
C PRO A 75 -5.18 10.07 1.67
N GLY A 76 -4.87 8.87 2.14
CA GLY A 76 -5.68 7.68 1.88
C GLY A 76 -4.94 6.35 2.00
N SER A 77 -5.47 5.33 1.31
CA SER A 77 -4.95 3.96 1.29
C SER A 77 -4.11 3.66 0.04
N GLY A 78 -3.37 2.54 0.09
CA GLY A 78 -2.42 2.11 -0.96
C GLY A 78 -0.98 2.48 -0.61
N LEU A 79 -0.02 1.63 -0.98
CA LEU A 79 1.37 1.71 -0.50
C LEU A 79 2.02 3.10 -0.71
N PRO A 80 1.98 3.72 -1.90
CA PRO A 80 2.57 5.05 -2.08
C PRO A 80 1.90 6.13 -1.21
N ILE A 81 0.59 6.01 -1.00
CA ILE A 81 -0.19 6.99 -0.25
C ILE A 81 0.00 6.83 1.27
N ILE A 82 0.19 5.59 1.74
CA ILE A 82 0.56 5.29 3.13
C ILE A 82 1.93 5.87 3.46
N LEU A 83 2.91 5.71 2.56
CA LEU A 83 4.23 6.31 2.71
C LEU A 83 4.16 7.84 2.72
N GLU A 84 3.32 8.41 1.86
CA GLU A 84 3.09 9.86 1.84
C GLU A 84 2.42 10.36 3.13
N SER A 85 1.45 9.61 3.68
CA SER A 85 0.86 9.89 4.99
C SER A 85 1.93 9.95 6.08
N ALA A 86 2.88 9.00 6.08
CA ALA A 86 4.00 9.00 7.02
C ALA A 86 4.90 10.23 6.86
N ARG A 87 5.20 10.63 5.62
CA ARG A 87 5.99 11.84 5.34
C ARG A 87 5.28 13.10 5.82
N ILE A 88 3.98 13.24 5.57
CA ILE A 88 3.17 14.38 6.02
C ILE A 88 3.17 14.46 7.55
N THR A 89 2.97 13.33 8.24
CA THR A 89 3.03 13.26 9.70
C THR A 89 4.40 13.66 10.24
N ALA A 90 5.47 13.09 9.68
CA ALA A 90 6.84 13.42 10.08
C ALA A 90 7.16 14.90 9.90
N ASN A 91 6.81 15.48 8.74
CA ASN A 91 7.00 16.91 8.49
C ASN A 91 6.15 17.79 9.41
N GLY A 92 4.94 17.37 9.74
CA GLY A 92 4.09 18.08 10.70
C GLY A 92 4.72 18.13 12.10
N ILE A 93 5.31 17.03 12.55
CA ILE A 93 6.07 16.96 13.81
C ILE A 93 7.31 17.85 13.73
N LEU A 94 8.13 17.74 12.67
CA LEU A 94 9.34 18.54 12.50
C LEU A 94 9.03 20.04 12.47
N ARG A 95 7.94 20.44 11.79
CA ARG A 95 7.49 21.82 11.76
C ARG A 95 7.12 22.33 13.15
N LYS A 96 6.44 21.51 13.97
CA LYS A 96 6.12 21.86 15.37
C LYS A 96 7.40 22.11 16.18
N GLU A 97 8.42 21.29 15.98
CA GLU A 97 9.73 21.38 16.65
C GLU A 97 10.69 22.41 16.00
N LYS A 98 10.23 23.15 14.98
CA LYS A 98 11.04 24.12 14.21
C LYS A 98 12.31 23.50 13.59
N MET A 99 12.22 22.23 13.19
CA MET A 99 13.27 21.48 12.51
C MET A 99 13.04 21.43 10.99
N THR A 100 14.10 21.07 10.25
CA THR A 100 14.05 20.94 8.79
C THR A 100 13.15 19.78 8.36
N GLU A 101 12.25 20.05 7.41
CA GLU A 101 11.30 19.07 6.84
C GLU A 101 11.92 18.20 5.73
N PHE A 102 11.30 17.03 5.46
CA PHE A 102 11.65 16.17 4.32
C PHE A 102 10.93 16.61 3.04
N ALA A 103 11.69 17.07 2.05
CA ALA A 103 11.17 17.39 0.72
C ALA A 103 11.09 16.12 -0.15
N VAL A 104 10.01 16.02 -0.96
CA VAL A 104 9.96 15.04 -2.04
C VAL A 104 10.92 15.51 -3.13
N LYS A 105 11.98 14.73 -3.36
CA LYS A 105 12.89 15.00 -4.48
C LYS A 105 12.18 14.68 -5.79
N PRO A 106 12.47 15.42 -6.88
CA PRO A 106 12.01 15.03 -8.20
C PRO A 106 12.41 13.57 -8.47
N LEU A 107 11.51 12.84 -9.15
CA LEU A 107 11.85 11.50 -9.61
C LEU A 107 13.14 11.57 -10.44
N PRO A 108 14.06 10.60 -10.27
CA PRO A 108 15.22 10.52 -11.13
C PRO A 108 14.73 10.42 -12.58
N LYS A 109 15.47 11.02 -13.51
CA LYS A 109 15.22 10.82 -14.93
C LYS A 109 15.50 9.35 -15.23
N VAL A 110 14.45 8.57 -15.47
CA VAL A 110 14.58 7.19 -15.93
C VAL A 110 14.64 7.24 -17.45
N GLU A 111 15.80 6.89 -18.02
CA GLU A 111 15.87 6.54 -19.45
C GLU A 111 15.19 5.18 -19.59
N LEU A 112 13.90 5.19 -19.93
CA LEU A 112 13.05 4.00 -19.98
C LEU A 112 13.50 2.97 -21.04
N PHE A 113 14.45 3.34 -21.91
CA PHE A 113 15.07 2.47 -22.89
C PHE A 113 16.34 3.13 -23.46
N ASP A 114 17.52 2.53 -23.25
CA ASP A 114 18.71 2.85 -24.04
C ASP A 114 18.87 1.76 -25.14
N PRO A 115 18.64 2.09 -26.43
CA PRO A 115 18.81 1.12 -27.52
C PRO A 115 20.24 0.59 -27.67
N LYS A 116 21.23 1.16 -26.96
CA LYS A 116 22.63 0.71 -26.95
C LYS A 116 22.98 -0.15 -25.73
N MET A 117 22.06 -0.38 -24.78
CA MET A 117 22.33 -1.30 -23.68
C MET A 117 22.56 -2.71 -24.22
N PRO A 118 23.67 -3.39 -23.81
CA PRO A 118 23.91 -4.76 -24.22
C PRO A 118 22.74 -5.64 -23.75
N LYS A 119 22.21 -6.48 -24.64
CA LYS A 119 21.18 -7.46 -24.30
C LYS A 119 21.78 -8.45 -23.28
N GLY A 120 21.57 -8.17 -22.00
CA GLY A 120 22.02 -9.01 -20.90
C GLY A 120 21.39 -10.40 -20.97
N HIS A 121 22.23 -11.44 -20.92
CA HIS A 121 21.81 -12.81 -20.67
C HIS A 121 21.52 -12.97 -19.16
N GLY A 122 20.27 -13.26 -18.77
CA GLY A 122 19.83 -13.82 -17.46
C GLY A 122 20.22 -13.04 -16.19
N ASN A 123 19.35 -12.66 -15.26
CA ASN A 123 18.11 -13.26 -14.78
C ASN A 123 17.10 -12.14 -14.48
N GLY A 124 15.82 -12.45 -14.73
CA GLY A 124 14.74 -11.48 -14.68
C GLY A 124 14.52 -10.80 -13.33
N ILE A 125 13.83 -9.66 -13.45
CA ILE A 125 13.22 -8.82 -12.42
C ILE A 125 14.14 -7.70 -11.87
N ASP A 126 14.41 -6.70 -12.71
CA ASP A 126 14.62 -5.32 -12.24
C ASP A 126 13.25 -4.67 -11.98
N VAL A 127 12.58 -5.09 -10.91
CA VAL A 127 11.45 -4.35 -10.37
C VAL A 127 12.04 -3.35 -9.38
N VAL A 128 12.12 -2.09 -9.80
CA VAL A 128 12.21 -0.97 -8.86
C VAL A 128 10.85 -0.90 -8.16
N GLN A 129 10.70 -1.69 -7.12
CA GLN A 129 9.62 -1.56 -6.16
C GLN A 129 9.93 -0.34 -5.29
N ILE A 130 9.00 0.61 -5.31
CA ILE A 130 8.95 1.75 -4.41
C ILE A 130 8.66 1.25 -2.99
#